data_AF-A0A7X3VLN6-F1
#
_entry.id   AF-A0A7X3VLN6-F1
#
_cell.length_a   1.000
_cell.length_b   1.000
_cell.length_c   1.000
_cell.angle_alpha   90.00
_cell.angle_beta   90.00
_cell.angle_gamma   90.00
#
_symmetry.space_group_name_H-M   'P 1'
#
loop_
_entity.id
_entity.type
_entity.pdbx_description
1 polymer ?
#
loop_
_entity_poly.entity_id
_entity_poly.type
_entity_poly.pdbx_seq_one_letter_code
_entity_poly.pdbx_strand_id
1 'polypeptide(L)' 'TFLQVDKRLRQDGFEFSHSRGSHYHYKHPDTRKRVVVPRPSRTKDNIPTGTLRSIYRQAGWEWRSR' A
#
# COMPACT_ATOMS: atom_id res chain seq x y z
N THR A 1 10.37 1.11 -0.76
CA THR A 1 9.98 0.92 -2.18
C THR A 1 8.67 0.14 -2.26
N PHE A 2 8.01 0.10 -3.44
CA PHE A 2 6.75 -0.62 -3.64
C PHE A 2 6.78 -2.08 -3.15
N LEU A 3 7.86 -2.80 -3.46
CA LEU A 3 8.04 -4.21 -3.06
C LEU A 3 7.93 -4.42 -1.54
N GLN A 4 8.42 -3.47 -0.73
CA GLN A 4 8.32 -3.58 0.73
C GLN A 4 6.90 -3.36 1.24
N VAL A 5 6.16 -2.45 0.60
CA VAL A 5 4.74 -2.22 0.94
C VAL A 5 3.91 -3.43 0.52
N ASP A 6 4.12 -3.99 -0.67
CA ASP A 6 3.41 -5.18 -1.14
C ASP A 6 3.67 -6.39 -0.23
N LYS A 7 4.92 -6.66 0.13
CA LYS A 7 5.25 -7.73 1.10
C LYS A 7 4.56 -7.53 2.43
N ARG A 8 4.61 -6.30 2.98
CA ARG A 8 3.99 -5.98 4.26
C ARG A 8 2.47 -6.12 4.21
N LEU A 9 1.83 -5.64 3.14
CA LEU A 9 0.38 -5.78 2.91
C LEU A 9 -0.03 -7.25 2.84
N ARG A 10 0.69 -8.08 2.08
CA ARG A 10 0.43 -9.52 2.00
C ARG A 10 0.60 -10.23 3.34
N GLN A 11 1.63 -9.88 4.11
CA GLN A 11 1.83 -10.43 5.46
C GLN A 11 0.72 -10.03 6.43
N ASP A 12 0.20 -8.83 6.28
CA ASP A 12 -0.91 -8.32 7.08
C ASP A 12 -2.27 -8.91 6.63
N GLY A 13 -2.32 -9.71 5.56
CA GLY A 13 -3.55 -10.35 5.08
C GLY A 13 -4.33 -9.55 4.02
N PHE A 14 -3.73 -8.49 3.45
CA PHE A 14 -4.33 -7.78 2.33
C PHE A 14 -4.21 -8.58 1.03
N GLU A 15 -5.33 -8.69 0.33
CA GLU A 15 -5.44 -9.30 -0.98
C GLU A 15 -5.54 -8.25 -2.07
N PHE A 16 -4.90 -8.50 -3.20
CA PHE A 16 -5.07 -7.65 -4.37
C PHE A 16 -6.49 -7.79 -4.91
N SER A 17 -7.21 -6.67 -5.02
CA SER A 17 -8.57 -6.66 -5.53
C SER A 17 -8.60 -6.38 -7.03
N HIS A 18 -8.07 -5.23 -7.44
CA HIS A 18 -8.00 -4.84 -8.84
C HIS A 18 -7.02 -3.67 -9.00
N SER A 19 -6.64 -3.36 -10.23
CA SER A 19 -5.83 -2.17 -10.51
C SER A 19 -6.55 -1.27 -11.50
N ARG A 20 -6.49 0.04 -11.27
CA ARG A 20 -6.99 1.06 -12.20
C ARG A 20 -5.83 1.97 -12.60
N GLY A 21 -5.42 1.87 -13.86
CA GLY A 21 -4.27 2.62 -14.38
C GLY A 21 -3.01 2.33 -13.56
N SER A 22 -2.43 3.37 -12.99
CA SER A 22 -1.22 3.32 -12.16
C SER A 22 -1.49 3.10 -10.66
N HIS A 23 -2.68 2.63 -10.27
CA HIS A 23 -3.00 2.37 -8.86
C HIS A 23 -3.47 0.92 -8.66
N TYR A 24 -2.87 0.25 -7.69
CA TYR A 24 -3.24 -1.07 -7.20
C TYR A 24 -4.15 -0.92 -5.98
N HIS A 25 -5.32 -1.54 -6.03
CA HIS A 25 -6.25 -1.59 -4.92
C HIS A 25 -6.11 -2.92 -4.20
N TYR A 26 -5.82 -2.85 -2.91
CA TYR A 26 -5.76 -3.97 -1.99
C TYR A 26 -6.95 -3.90 -1.04
N LYS A 27 -7.49 -5.06 -0.68
CA LYS A 27 -8.58 -5.21 0.28
C LYS A 27 -8.18 -6.23 1.33
N HIS A 28 -8.53 -5.99 2.58
CA HIS A 28 -8.41 -6.98 3.63
C HIS A 28 -9.78 -7.66 3.81
N PRO A 29 -9.92 -8.98 3.61
CA PRO A 29 -11.21 -9.66 3.71
C PRO A 29 -11.78 -9.61 5.14
N ASP A 30 -10.90 -9.76 6.14
CA ASP A 30 -11.30 -9.84 7.55
C ASP A 30 -11.59 -8.45 8.17
N THR A 31 -10.65 -7.50 8.12
CA THR A 31 -10.87 -6.13 8.62
C THR A 31 -11.65 -5.20 7.68
N ARG A 32 -12.02 -5.65 6.47
CA ARG A 32 -12.70 -4.87 5.40
C ARG A 32 -11.98 -3.58 4.97
N LYS A 33 -10.71 -3.39 5.38
CA LYS A 33 -9.91 -2.22 5.01
C LYS A 33 -9.55 -2.25 3.52
N ARG A 34 -9.40 -1.08 2.92
CA ARG A 34 -8.98 -0.92 1.53
C ARG A 34 -7.79 0.03 1.46
N VAL A 35 -6.76 -0.39 0.74
CA VAL A 35 -5.52 0.36 0.60
C VAL A 35 -5.22 0.55 -0.88
N VAL A 36 -4.89 1.78 -1.27
CA VAL A 36 -4.47 2.08 -2.63
C VAL A 36 -2.97 2.32 -2.65
N VAL A 37 -2.25 1.48 -3.41
CA VAL A 37 -0.81 1.60 -3.61
C VAL A 37 -0.53 2.01 -5.05
N PRO A 38 0.18 3.12 -5.31
CA PRO A 38 0.56 3.46 -6.66
C PRO A 38 1.59 2.47 -7.23
N ARG A 39 1.46 2.18 -8.52
CA ARG A 39 2.40 1.38 -9.30
C ARG A 39 3.78 2.07 -9.30
N PRO A 40 4.88 1.34 -9.10
CA PRO A 40 6.21 1.89 -9.31
C PRO A 40 6.33 2.33 -10.78
N SER A 41 6.68 3.60 -11.00
CA SER A 41 6.95 4.09 -12.35
C SER A 41 8.31 3.54 -12.79
N ARG A 42 8.54 3.33 -14.10
CA ARG A 42 9.83 2.83 -14.63
C ARG A 42 11.06 3.64 -14.17
N THR A 43 10.85 4.87 -13.69
CA THR A 43 11.87 5.82 -13.24
C THR A 43 11.86 6.05 -11.73
N LYS A 44 10.87 5.53 -10.99
CA LYS A 44 10.65 5.88 -9.58
C LYS A 44 10.07 4.69 -8.79
N ASP A 45 10.98 3.91 -8.21
CA ASP A 45 10.68 2.84 -7.23
C ASP A 45 10.44 3.36 -5.81
N ASN A 46 10.75 4.63 -5.57
CA ASN A 46 10.54 5.29 -4.28
C ASN A 46 9.17 5.94 -4.21
N ILE A 47 8.29 5.33 -3.42
CA ILE A 47 7.00 5.90 -3.04
C ILE A 47 7.30 7.13 -2.15
N PRO A 48 6.82 8.33 -2.50
CA PRO A 48 7.08 9.50 -1.68
C PRO A 48 6.50 9.32 -0.27
N THR A 49 7.17 9.87 0.74
CA THR A 49 6.82 9.72 2.15
C THR A 49 5.37 10.08 2.45
N GLY A 50 4.82 11.10 1.78
CA GLY A 50 3.40 11.47 1.89
C GLY A 50 2.44 10.37 1.44
N THR A 51 2.79 9.65 0.36
CA THR A 51 2.02 8.50 -0.12
C THR A 51 2.18 7.31 0.82
N LEU A 52 3.39 7.03 1.31
CA LEU A 52 3.59 6.00 2.34
C LEU A 52 2.75 6.28 3.58
N ARG A 53 2.72 7.52 4.05
CA ARG A 53 1.91 7.92 5.20
C ARG A 53 0.41 7.72 4.96
N SER A 54 -0.07 8.02 3.75
CA SER A 54 -1.47 7.75 3.36
C SER A 54 -1.77 6.25 3.34
N ILE A 55 -0.86 5.43 2.80
CA ILE A 55 -0.97 3.96 2.79
C ILE A 55 -1.02 3.42 4.22
N TYR A 56 -0.11 3.86 5.09
CA TYR A 56 -0.08 3.44 6.50
C TYR A 56 -1.38 3.81 7.21
N ARG A 57 -1.89 5.03 7.00
CA ARG A 57 -3.17 5.45 7.57
C ARG A 57 -4.35 4.60 7.07
N GLN A 58 -4.37 4.25 5.78
CA GLN A 58 -5.41 3.38 5.21
C GLN A 58 -5.31 1.93 5.69
N ALA A 59 -4.09 1.41 5.84
CA ALA A 59 -3.84 0.09 6.39
C ALA A 59 -4.08 0.04 7.91
N GLY A 60 -4.06 1.19 8.58
CA GLY A 60 -4.06 1.28 10.04
C GLY A 60 -2.72 0.87 10.65
N TRP A 61 -1.63 1.01 9.90
CA TRP A 61 -0.29 0.79 10.40
C TRP A 61 0.19 2.01 11.19
N GLU A 62 0.87 1.75 12.29
CA GLU A 62 1.45 2.79 13.13
C GLU A 62 2.56 3.52 12.34
N TRP A 63 2.33 4.79 12.02
CA TRP A 63 3.37 5.64 11.46
C TRP A 63 4.30 6.07 12.60
N ARG A 64 5.34 5.28 12.85
CA ARG A 64 6.37 5.64 13.82
C ARG A 64 7.23 6.77 13.27
N SER A 65 6.85 8.00 13.56
CA SER A 65 7.75 9.15 13.52
C SER A 65 8.64 9.07 14.76
N ARG A 66 9.83 8.48 14.63
CA ARG A 66 10.87 8.57 15.64
C ARG A 66 12.04 9.35 15.06
#